data_AF-A0A3D4Z695-F1
#
_entry.id   AF-A0A3D4Z695-F1
#
_cell.length_a   1.000
_cell.length_b   1.000
_cell.length_c   1.000
_cell.angle_alpha   90.00
_cell.angle_beta   90.00
_cell.angle_gamma   90.00
#
_symmetry.space_group_name_H-M   'P 1'
#
loop_
_entity.id
_entity.type
_entity.pdbx_description
1 polymer ?
#
loop_
_entity_poly.entity_id
_entity_poly.type
_entity_poly.pdbx_seq_one_letter_code
_entity_poly.pdbx_strand_id
1 'polypeptide(L)' 'MGTTPNRLETHWPLLRSRILQEWKRLSADDLDRTGMQFDQLVHLIRTRYGGRVEIIQEAAIRDALNRILQEIET' A
#
# COMPACT_ATOMS: atom_id res chain seq x y z
N MET A 1 -9.51 20.76 4.55
CA MET A 1 -9.17 19.81 3.46
C MET A 1 -7.66 19.54 3.57
N GLY A 2 -7.26 18.71 4.53
CA GLY A 2 -5.86 18.46 4.88
C GLY A 2 -5.32 17.27 4.11
N THR A 3 -4.32 17.54 3.29
CA THR A 3 -3.57 16.69 2.38
C THR A 3 -2.95 15.46 3.08
N THR A 4 -3.47 14.26 2.80
CA THR A 4 -2.89 12.94 3.12
C THR A 4 -1.52 12.58 2.48
N PRO A 5 -0.96 13.26 1.43
CA PRO A 5 0.35 12.92 0.85
C PRO A 5 1.49 12.87 1.88
N ASN A 6 1.54 13.85 2.80
CA ASN A 6 2.67 13.97 3.72
C ASN A 6 2.86 12.75 4.62
N ARG A 7 1.79 12.06 5.03
CA ARG A 7 1.92 10.92 5.96
C ARG A 7 2.53 9.70 5.28
N LEU A 8 2.06 9.40 4.08
CA LEU A 8 2.55 8.24 3.35
C LEU A 8 3.98 8.47 2.87
N GLU A 9 4.33 9.67 2.41
CA GLU A 9 5.70 10.01 2.06
C GLU A 9 6.64 9.99 3.28
N THR A 10 6.19 10.52 4.42
CA THR A 10 6.98 10.52 5.67
C THR A 10 7.22 9.11 6.20
N HIS A 11 6.20 8.26 6.19
CA HIS A 11 6.27 6.89 6.70
C HIS A 11 6.60 5.85 5.63
N TRP A 12 6.86 6.28 4.39
CA TRP A 12 7.16 5.42 3.25
C TRP A 12 8.19 4.33 3.52
N PRO A 13 9.36 4.60 4.13
CA PRO A 13 10.37 3.55 4.35
C PRO A 13 9.92 2.46 5.32
N LEU A 14 9.04 2.78 6.28
CA LEU A 14 8.46 1.82 7.22
C LEU A 14 7.28 1.08 6.56
N LEU A 15 6.42 1.83 5.87
CA LEU A 15 5.27 1.30 5.15
C LEU A 15 5.70 0.29 4.09
N ARG A 16 6.68 0.63 3.25
CA ARG A 16 7.22 -0.30 2.23
C ARG A 16 7.76 -1.58 2.87
N SER A 17 8.43 -1.48 4.01
CA SER A 17 9.01 -2.64 4.70
C SER A 17 7.91 -3.57 5.22
N ARG A 18 6.83 -3.02 5.78
CA ARG A 18 5.64 -3.78 6.21
C ARG A 18 4.88 -4.37 5.02
N ILE A 19 4.71 -3.60 3.95
CA ILE A 19 4.08 -4.08 2.71
C ILE A 19 4.86 -5.28 2.14
N LEU A 20 6.20 -5.25 2.12
CA LEU A 20 7.01 -6.39 1.65
C LEU A 20 6.91 -7.61 2.59
N GLN A 21 6.68 -7.40 3.89
CA GLN A 21 6.46 -8.49 4.84
C GLN A 21 5.09 -9.15 4.67
N GLU A 22 4.03 -8.35 4.50
CA GLU A 22 2.66 -8.83 4.33
C GLU A 22 2.43 -9.41 2.92
N TRP A 23 2.89 -8.70 1.90
CA TRP A 23 2.82 -9.10 0.50
C TRP A 23 4.19 -9.55 -0.03
N LYS A 24 4.61 -10.76 0.37
CA LYS A 24 5.89 -11.39 -0.05
C LYS A 24 6.12 -11.57 -1.57
N ARG A 25 5.09 -11.39 -2.42
CA ARG A 25 5.22 -11.43 -3.90
C ARG A 25 5.57 -10.07 -4.48
N LEU A 26 5.50 -9.00 -3.71
CA LEU A 26 5.95 -7.67 -4.11
C LEU A 26 7.44 -7.53 -3.87
N SER A 27 8.12 -6.85 -4.78
CA SER A 27 9.51 -6.44 -4.61
C SER A 27 9.60 -4.96 -4.27
N ALA A 28 10.72 -4.54 -3.67
CA ALA A 28 10.97 -3.12 -3.41
C ALA A 28 10.91 -2.27 -4.69
N ASP A 29 11.35 -2.83 -5.84
CA ASP A 29 11.23 -2.19 -7.17
C ASP A 29 9.77 -1.93 -7.57
N ASP A 30 8.88 -2.89 -7.32
CA ASP A 30 7.45 -2.73 -7.60
C ASP A 30 6.85 -1.58 -6.79
N LEU A 31 7.26 -1.44 -5.52
CA LEU A 31 6.80 -0.35 -4.66
C LEU A 31 7.38 0.99 -5.10
N ASP A 32 8.64 1.03 -5.51
CA ASP A 32 9.30 2.24 -6.00
C ASP A 32 8.59 2.81 -7.25
N ARG A 33 8.14 1.93 -8.15
CA ARG A 33 7.35 2.29 -9.35
C ARG A 33 6.01 2.95 -9.04
N THR A 34 5.46 2.79 -7.83
CA THR A 34 4.19 3.44 -7.44
C THR A 34 4.36 4.93 -7.16
N GLY A 35 5.60 5.42 -7.06
CA GLY A 35 5.90 6.84 -6.86
C GLY A 35 5.38 7.36 -5.53
N MET A 36 5.33 6.52 -4.49
CA MET A 36 4.82 6.89 -3.17
C MET A 36 3.36 7.37 -3.23
N GLN A 37 2.55 6.79 -4.12
CA GLN A 37 1.13 7.08 -4.22
C GLN A 37 0.29 5.91 -3.69
N PHE A 38 -0.60 6.19 -2.74
CA PHE A 38 -1.46 5.18 -2.13
C PHE A 38 -2.33 4.46 -3.16
N ASP A 39 -2.91 5.20 -4.11
CA ASP A 39 -3.79 4.61 -5.12
C ASP A 39 -3.03 3.69 -6.09
N GLN A 40 -1.78 4.05 -6.43
CA GLN A 40 -0.89 3.22 -7.23
C GLN A 40 -0.46 1.94 -6.48
N LEU A 41 -0.19 2.03 -5.17
CA LEU A 41 0.06 0.86 -4.34
C LEU A 41 -1.12 -0.11 -4.36
N VAL A 42 -2.33 0.41 -4.15
CA VAL A 42 -3.55 -0.41 -4.17
C VAL A 42 -3.71 -1.10 -5.52
N HIS A 43 -3.52 -0.37 -6.61
CA HIS A 43 -3.59 -0.91 -7.97
C HIS A 43 -2.53 -1.98 -8.24
N LEU A 44 -1.30 -1.76 -7.78
CA LEU A 44 -0.18 -2.69 -7.92
C LEU A 44 -0.41 -3.99 -7.14
N ILE A 45 -0.81 -3.89 -5.87
CA ILE A 45 -1.13 -5.04 -5.02
C ILE A 45 -2.29 -5.83 -5.64
N ARG A 46 -3.34 -5.13 -6.08
CA ARG A 46 -4.48 -5.74 -6.79
C ARG A 46 -4.04 -6.44 -8.07
N THR A 47 -3.12 -5.86 -8.83
CA THR A 47 -2.63 -6.47 -10.09
C THR A 47 -1.77 -7.71 -9.83
N ARG A 48 -0.98 -7.71 -8.76
CA ARG A 48 -0.09 -8.82 -8.38
C ARG A 48 -0.81 -9.96 -7.65
N TYR A 49 -1.88 -9.67 -6.92
CA TYR A 49 -2.62 -10.63 -6.09
C TYR A 49 -4.02 -10.95 -6.59
N GLY A 50 -4.57 -10.16 -7.52
CA GLY A 50 -5.97 -10.23 -7.93
C GLY A 50 -6.32 -11.39 -8.87
N GLY A 51 -7.33 -12.16 -8.48
CA GLY A 51 -8.27 -12.86 -9.37
C GLY A 51 -9.61 -12.13 -9.50
N ARG A 52 -10.55 -12.65 -10.31
CA ARG A 52 -11.81 -12.02 -10.87
C ARG A 52 -12.77 -11.23 -9.93
N VAL A 53 -12.49 -11.07 -8.64
CA VAL A 53 -13.35 -10.32 -7.70
C VAL A 53 -12.73 -8.96 -7.41
N GLU A 54 -13.07 -7.95 -8.22
CA GLU A 54 -12.37 -6.65 -8.25
C GLU A 54 -12.70 -5.72 -7.07
N ILE A 55 -13.96 -5.66 -6.63
CA ILE A 55 -14.42 -4.63 -5.67
C ILE A 55 -14.05 -4.96 -4.22
N ILE A 56 -14.19 -6.22 -3.83
CA ILE A 56 -13.92 -6.67 -2.44
C ILE A 56 -12.41 -6.61 -2.14
N GLN A 57 -11.57 -6.85 -3.14
CA GLN A 57 -10.12 -6.82 -2.98
C GLN A 57 -9.57 -5.41 -2.82
N GLU A 58 -10.10 -4.43 -3.55
CA GLU A 58 -9.62 -3.05 -3.42
C GLU A 58 -9.87 -2.50 -2.01
N ALA A 59 -11.07 -2.73 -1.47
CA ALA A 59 -11.41 -2.32 -0.11
C ALA A 59 -10.51 -3.01 0.93
N ALA A 60 -10.28 -4.31 0.80
CA ALA A 60 -9.41 -5.05 1.71
C ALA A 60 -7.95 -4.57 1.66
N ILE A 61 -7.43 -4.28 0.46
CA ILE A 61 -6.05 -3.76 0.30
C ILE A 61 -5.94 -2.36 0.91
N ARG A 62 -6.92 -1.49 0.66
CA ARG A 62 -6.96 -0.15 1.26
C ARG A 62 -7.02 -0.21 2.78
N ASP A 63 -7.85 -1.09 3.33
CA ASP A 63 -7.98 -1.29 4.77
C ASP A 63 -6.67 -1.78 5.39
N ALA A 64 -6.03 -2.77 4.77
CA ALA A 64 -4.73 -3.29 5.19
C ALA A 64 -3.64 -2.21 5.17
N LEU A 65 -3.53 -1.45 4.08
CA LEU A 65 -2.55 -0.35 3.98
C LEU A 65 -2.81 0.75 5.02
N ASN A 66 -4.07 1.09 5.27
CA ASN A 66 -4.44 2.10 6.25
C ASN A 66 -4.15 1.61 7.68
N ARG A 67 -4.42 0.34 7.97
CA ARG A 67 -4.05 -0.30 9.24
C ARG A 67 -2.54 -0.26 9.47
N ILE A 68 -1.74 -0.64 8.48
CA ILE A 68 -0.27 -0.59 8.58
C ILE A 68 0.20 0.85 8.83
N LEU A 69 -0.38 1.83 8.14
CA LEU A 69 -0.05 3.24 8.34
C LEU A 69 -0.35 3.69 9.78
N GLN A 70 -1.51 3.32 10.32
CA GLN A 70 -1.90 3.61 11.70
C GLN A 70 -0.99 2.92 12.73
N GLU A 71 -0.53 1.69 12.46
CA GLU A 71 0.44 0.97 13.29
C GLU A 71 1.84 1.64 13.27
N ILE A 72 2.19 2.34 12.20
CA ILE A 72 3.45 3.10 12.11
C ILE A 72 3.33 4.46 12.82
N GLU A 73 2.13 5.05 12.83
CA GLU A 73 1.83 6.31 13.53
C GLU A 73 1.70 6.13 15.05
N THR A 74 1.57 4.90 15.55
CA THR A 74 1.46 4.53 16.98
C THR A 74 2.82 4.25 17.61
#